data_AF-A0A3C1IDE0-F1
#
_entry.id   AF-A0A3C1IDE0-F1
#
_cell.length_a   1.000
_cell.length_b   1.000
_cell.length_c   1.000
_cell.angle_alpha   90.00
_cell.angle_beta   90.00
_cell.angle_gamma   90.00
#
_symmetry.space_group_name_H-M   'P 1'
#
loop_
_entity.id
_entity.type
_entity.pdbx_description
1 polymer ?
#
loop_
_entity_poly.entity_id
_entity_poly.type
_entity_poly.pdbx_seq_one_letter_code
_entity_poly.pdbx_strand_id
1 'polypeptide(L)'
;MIGPGRASVLMAMMLGNRFSILTMWQKWRHLYDKTLSDLGMTAACASIRSIDLAPDNLGLLDGKEDAIFPLLEAEAKRAITEDRAEVILLGSTTMHQAHAHLSATLDVPVINPGPLSYKLLEAMLGLGLSHSRSAHPTSPVARDDMIVAMMTAAEAFKH
;
A
#
# COMPACT_ATOMS: atom_id res chain seq x y z
N MET A 1 -13.65 -1.03 -7.05
CA MET A 1 -12.72 -1.42 -5.98
C MET A 1 -11.51 -0.50 -6.05
N ILE A 2 -11.16 0.13 -4.92
CA ILE A 2 -9.98 0.98 -4.81
C ILE A 2 -8.87 0.14 -4.19
N GLY A 3 -7.85 -0.18 -5.00
CA GLY A 3 -6.72 -0.99 -4.55
C GLY A 3 -5.68 -0.11 -3.85
N PRO A 4 -5.34 -0.34 -2.57
CA PRO A 4 -4.48 0.53 -1.78
C PRO A 4 -3.13 0.84 -2.43
N GLY A 5 -2.44 -0.18 -2.96
CA GLY A 5 -1.13 0.01 -3.59
C GLY A 5 -1.17 0.91 -4.83
N ARG A 6 -2.14 0.70 -5.73
CA ARG A 6 -2.30 1.52 -6.94
C ARG A 6 -2.71 2.95 -6.59
N ALA A 7 -3.65 3.08 -5.66
CA ALA A 7 -4.15 4.37 -5.18
C ALA A 7 -3.03 5.22 -4.57
N SER A 8 -2.17 4.64 -3.74
CA SER A 8 -1.04 5.34 -3.14
C SER A 8 -0.05 5.86 -4.17
N VAL A 9 0.29 5.06 -5.20
CA VAL A 9 1.19 5.50 -6.28
C VAL A 9 0.61 6.70 -7.02
N LEU A 10 -0.67 6.65 -7.39
CA LEU A 10 -1.32 7.75 -8.10
C LEU A 10 -1.45 9.01 -7.23
N MET A 11 -1.77 8.84 -5.95
CA MET A 11 -1.81 9.96 -5.00
C MET A 11 -0.43 10.58 -4.80
N ALA A 12 0.64 9.78 -4.74
CA ALA A 12 1.99 10.30 -4.65
C ALA A 12 2.35 11.20 -5.83
N MET A 13 1.90 10.83 -7.04
CA MET A 13 2.09 11.65 -8.24
C MET A 13 1.28 12.96 -8.26
N MET A 14 0.29 13.11 -7.38
CA MET A 14 -0.39 14.40 -7.18
C MET A 14 0.39 15.31 -6.22
N LEU A 15 1.27 14.74 -5.39
CA LEU A 15 2.00 15.45 -4.33
C LEU A 15 3.47 15.74 -4.69
N GLY A 16 4.06 14.97 -5.59
CA GLY A 16 5.44 15.14 -6.03
C GLY A 16 5.72 14.44 -7.37
N ASN A 17 6.91 14.65 -7.90
CA ASN A 17 7.40 14.04 -9.14
C ASN A 17 8.12 12.71 -8.89
N ARG A 18 8.63 12.49 -7.67
CA ARG A 18 9.37 11.28 -7.28
C ARG A 18 8.89 10.76 -5.94
N PHE A 19 8.72 9.45 -5.83
CA PHE A 19 8.34 8.82 -4.58
C PHE A 19 9.15 7.57 -4.30
N SER A 20 9.26 7.19 -3.03
CA SER A 20 9.83 5.91 -2.62
C SER A 20 8.84 5.07 -1.82
N ILE A 21 8.92 3.76 -2.00
CA ILE A 21 8.13 2.79 -1.24
C ILE A 21 8.98 2.24 -0.10
N LEU A 22 8.47 2.34 1.12
CA LEU A 22 9.10 1.78 2.31
C LEU A 22 8.37 0.50 2.73
N THR A 23 9.07 -0.63 2.73
CA THR A 23 8.49 -1.94 3.04
C THR A 23 9.23 -2.65 4.17
N MET A 24 8.59 -3.66 4.77
CA MET A 24 9.20 -4.46 5.83
C MET A 24 10.23 -5.44 5.27
N TRP A 25 9.92 -6.10 4.14
CA TRP A 25 10.67 -7.25 3.66
C TRP A 25 11.04 -7.16 2.19
N GLN A 26 12.31 -7.38 1.86
CA GLN A 26 12.79 -7.26 0.49
C GLN A 26 12.14 -8.29 -0.45
N LYS A 27 11.71 -9.45 0.07
CA LYS A 27 11.04 -10.47 -0.75
C LYS A 27 9.74 -9.99 -1.37
N TRP A 28 9.11 -8.95 -0.82
CA TRP A 28 7.88 -8.37 -1.36
C TRP A 28 8.11 -7.39 -2.51
N ARG A 29 9.37 -7.08 -2.85
CA ARG A 29 9.70 -6.12 -3.91
C ARG A 29 8.99 -6.38 -5.22
N HIS A 30 8.86 -7.65 -5.61
CA HIS A 30 8.18 -8.05 -6.85
C HIS A 30 6.71 -7.60 -6.92
N LEU A 31 6.02 -7.44 -5.78
CA LEU A 31 4.64 -6.96 -5.72
C LEU A 31 4.55 -5.47 -6.11
N TYR A 32 5.52 -4.68 -5.65
CA TYR A 32 5.63 -3.27 -5.99
C TYR A 32 6.10 -3.08 -7.42
N ASP A 33 7.13 -3.82 -7.86
CA ASP A 33 7.62 -3.78 -9.25
C ASP A 33 6.49 -4.05 -10.25
N LYS A 34 5.65 -5.08 -9.99
CA LYS A 34 4.46 -5.36 -10.79
C LYS A 34 3.49 -4.17 -10.80
N THR A 35 3.17 -3.62 -9.63
CA THR A 35 2.23 -2.49 -9.51
C THR A 35 2.72 -1.25 -10.27
N LEU A 36 4.02 -0.94 -10.17
CA LEU A 36 4.65 0.17 -10.86
C LEU A 36 4.67 -0.04 -12.37
N SER A 37 4.98 -1.26 -12.82
CA SER A 37 4.94 -1.62 -14.24
C SER A 37 3.53 -1.52 -14.81
N ASP A 38 2.52 -2.07 -14.12
CA ASP A 38 1.11 -1.99 -14.52
C ASP A 38 0.56 -0.56 -14.55
N LEU A 39 1.23 0.41 -13.92
CA LEU A 39 0.88 1.83 -13.90
C LEU A 39 1.77 2.68 -14.83
N GLY A 40 2.85 2.13 -15.39
CA GLY A 40 3.87 2.90 -16.10
C GLY A 40 4.65 3.88 -15.22
N MET A 41 4.69 3.66 -13.90
CA MET A 41 5.25 4.59 -12.91
C MET A 41 6.66 4.24 -12.43
N THR A 42 7.33 3.29 -13.08
CA THR A 42 8.69 2.85 -12.71
C THR A 42 9.68 4.01 -12.71
N ALA A 43 9.57 4.96 -13.65
CA ALA A 43 10.49 6.10 -13.74
C ALA A 43 10.31 7.15 -12.62
N ALA A 44 9.10 7.24 -12.05
CA ALA A 44 8.78 8.14 -10.95
C ALA A 44 9.11 7.51 -9.58
N CYS A 45 9.22 6.18 -9.50
CA CYS A 45 9.68 5.51 -8.29
C CYS A 45 11.20 5.71 -8.13
N ALA A 46 11.60 6.54 -7.18
CA ALA A 46 12.99 6.81 -6.83
C ALA A 46 13.66 5.54 -6.27
N SER A 47 12.99 4.87 -5.33
CA SER A 47 13.46 3.60 -4.76
C SER A 47 12.36 2.79 -4.07
N ILE A 48 12.64 1.51 -3.87
CA ILE A 48 11.91 0.64 -2.95
C ILE A 48 12.92 0.24 -1.88
N ARG A 49 12.72 0.70 -0.64
CA ARG A 49 13.62 0.44 0.49
C ARG A 49 12.95 -0.47 1.49
N SER A 50 13.74 -1.36 2.08
CA SER A 50 13.26 -2.29 3.10
C SER A 50 14.19 -2.34 4.28
N ILE A 51 13.62 -2.59 5.45
CA ILE A 51 14.39 -2.93 6.67
C ILE A 51 14.72 -4.43 6.76
N ASP A 52 14.37 -5.21 5.72
CA ASP A 52 14.57 -6.65 5.56
C ASP A 52 14.16 -7.52 6.76
N LEU A 53 13.04 -7.17 7.39
CA LEU A 53 12.43 -7.95 8.46
C LEU A 53 11.23 -8.72 7.93
N ALA A 54 11.19 -10.03 8.22
CA ALA A 54 10.02 -10.84 7.94
C ALA A 54 8.83 -10.31 8.77
N PRO A 55 7.69 -10.02 8.14
CA PRO A 55 6.53 -9.47 8.82
C PRO A 55 5.84 -10.55 9.65
N ASP A 56 5.44 -10.18 10.85
CA ASP A 56 4.58 -10.99 11.70
C ASP A 56 3.12 -10.65 11.39
N ASN A 57 2.49 -11.45 10.54
CA ASN A 57 1.12 -11.19 10.09
C ASN A 57 0.06 -11.37 11.20
N LEU A 58 0.43 -11.99 12.34
CA LEU A 58 -0.45 -12.25 13.47
C LEU A 58 -0.26 -11.23 14.60
N GLY A 59 0.98 -10.87 14.91
CA GLY A 59 1.32 -9.91 15.96
C GLY A 59 1.32 -8.44 15.51
N LEU A 60 1.24 -8.15 14.21
CA LEU A 60 1.44 -6.80 13.65
C LEU A 60 2.75 -6.18 14.19
N LEU A 61 2.78 -4.86 14.38
CA LEU A 61 3.91 -4.14 14.98
C LEU A 61 3.81 -4.03 16.50
N ASP A 62 2.76 -4.60 17.11
CA ASP A 62 2.45 -4.40 18.53
C ASP A 62 3.59 -4.90 19.42
N GLY A 63 4.11 -4.01 20.26
CA GLY A 63 5.23 -4.29 21.17
C GLY A 63 6.63 -4.33 20.52
N LYS A 64 6.76 -4.05 19.21
CA LYS A 64 8.05 -3.96 18.49
C LYS A 64 8.33 -2.58 17.90
N GLU A 65 7.49 -1.59 18.21
CA GLU A 65 7.49 -0.25 17.63
C GLU A 65 8.83 0.47 17.83
N ASP A 66 9.34 0.46 19.07
CA ASP A 66 10.61 1.10 19.45
C ASP A 66 11.82 0.53 18.69
N ALA A 67 11.75 -0.74 18.26
CA ALA A 67 12.82 -1.38 17.50
C ALA A 67 12.67 -1.15 15.98
N ILE A 68 11.43 -1.07 15.48
CA ILE A 68 11.14 -1.05 14.04
C ILE A 68 11.08 0.37 13.48
N PHE A 69 10.48 1.32 14.21
CA PHE A 69 10.26 2.68 13.70
C PHE A 69 11.57 3.42 13.40
N PRO A 70 12.62 3.34 14.25
CA PRO A 70 13.90 3.95 13.92
C PRO A 70 14.54 3.39 12.64
N LEU A 71 14.37 2.09 12.37
CA LEU A 71 14.87 1.45 11.15
C LEU A 71 14.12 1.94 9.91
N LEU A 72 12.79 2.03 10.01
CA LEU A 72 11.93 2.57 8.96
C LEU A 72 12.26 4.04 8.68
N GLU A 73 12.44 4.84 9.73
CA GLU A 73 12.81 6.24 9.63
C GLU A 73 14.18 6.41 8.97
N ALA A 74 15.17 5.60 9.35
CA ALA A 74 16.49 5.64 8.74
C ALA A 74 16.43 5.36 7.22
N GLU A 75 15.71 4.30 6.81
CA GLU A 75 15.56 4.01 5.38
C GLU A 75 14.71 5.05 4.64
N ALA A 76 13.70 5.65 5.28
CA ALA A 76 12.94 6.75 4.70
C ALA A 76 13.80 8.00 4.49
N LYS A 77 14.62 8.36 5.48
CA LYS A 77 15.58 9.48 5.36
C LYS A 77 16.58 9.24 4.23
N ARG A 78 17.07 8.01 4.07
CA ARG A 78 17.94 7.64 2.94
C ARG A 78 17.20 7.71 1.61
N ALA A 79 15.94 7.31 1.52
CA ALA A 79 15.12 7.52 0.32
C ALA A 79 15.04 8.99 -0.07
N ILE A 80 14.89 9.88 0.90
CA ILE A 80 14.80 11.33 0.67
C ILE A 80 16.17 11.89 0.24
N THR A 81 17.24 11.60 0.99
CA THR A 81 18.55 12.25 0.78
C THR A 81 19.37 11.61 -0.34
N GLU A 82 19.36 10.28 -0.47
CA GLU A 82 20.16 9.55 -1.45
C GLU A 82 19.41 9.39 -2.78
N ASP A 83 18.11 9.04 -2.73
CA ASP A 83 17.33 8.72 -3.93
C ASP A 83 16.46 9.88 -4.43
N ARG A 84 16.39 10.96 -3.64
CA ARG A 84 15.60 12.17 -3.91
C ARG A 84 14.09 11.90 -3.97
N ALA A 85 13.59 11.09 -3.04
CA ALA A 85 12.15 10.92 -2.85
C ALA A 85 11.52 12.22 -2.33
N GLU A 86 10.42 12.64 -2.96
CA GLU A 86 9.64 13.81 -2.56
C GLU A 86 8.37 13.39 -1.80
N VAL A 87 8.04 12.09 -1.80
CA VAL A 87 6.90 11.47 -1.10
C VAL A 87 7.30 10.05 -0.67
N ILE A 88 6.92 9.64 0.54
CA ILE A 88 7.13 8.27 1.05
C ILE A 88 5.80 7.51 1.08
N LEU A 89 5.78 6.30 0.52
CA LEU A 89 4.63 5.39 0.54
C LEU A 89 4.92 4.24 1.49
N LEU A 90 4.03 4.01 2.46
CA LEU A 90 4.10 2.79 3.25
C LEU A 90 3.68 1.60 2.40
N GLY A 91 4.51 0.56 2.39
CA GLY A 91 4.36 -0.61 1.54
C GLY A 91 3.28 -1.60 2.01
N SER A 92 2.69 -1.39 3.19
CA SER A 92 1.62 -2.24 3.72
C SER A 92 0.57 -1.40 4.46
N THR A 93 -0.69 -1.85 4.43
CA THR A 93 -1.78 -1.26 5.23
C THR A 93 -1.64 -1.54 6.73
N THR A 94 -0.81 -2.51 7.12
CA THR A 94 -0.54 -2.88 8.52
C THR A 94 0.47 -1.97 9.22
N MET A 95 1.07 -1.02 8.51
CA MET A 95 2.07 -0.09 9.05
C MET A 95 1.43 1.20 9.62
N HIS A 96 0.25 1.09 10.23
CA HIS A 96 -0.52 2.28 10.63
C HIS A 96 0.18 3.09 11.72
N GLN A 97 0.72 2.45 12.75
CA GLN A 97 1.45 3.17 13.80
C GLN A 97 2.73 3.86 13.26
N ALA A 98 3.43 3.22 12.31
CA ALA A 98 4.60 3.81 11.67
C ALA A 98 4.26 5.09 10.87
N HIS A 99 3.03 5.23 10.37
CA HIS A 99 2.61 6.45 9.66
C HIS A 99 2.67 7.68 10.54
N ALA A 100 2.15 7.61 11.77
CA ALA A 100 2.13 8.74 12.69
C ALA A 100 3.55 9.16 13.08
N HIS A 101 4.41 8.18 13.39
CA HIS A 101 5.82 8.41 13.69
C HIS A 101 6.55 9.07 12.52
N LEU A 102 6.51 8.47 11.33
CA LEU A 102 7.24 8.96 10.16
C LEU A 102 6.71 10.32 9.67
N SER A 103 5.40 10.56 9.74
CA SER A 103 4.83 11.85 9.33
C SER A 103 5.26 12.99 10.26
N ALA A 104 5.60 12.70 11.52
CA ALA A 104 6.08 13.69 12.47
C ALA A 104 7.59 13.97 12.33
N THR A 105 8.36 13.00 11.81
CA THR A 105 9.84 13.08 11.77
C THR A 105 10.42 13.37 10.38
N LEU A 106 9.67 13.11 9.31
CA LEU A 106 10.11 13.36 7.94
C LEU A 106 9.61 14.72 7.43
N ASP A 107 10.38 15.32 6.53
CA ASP A 107 10.13 16.62 5.89
C ASP A 107 9.30 16.52 4.60
N VAL A 108 8.96 15.30 4.17
CA VAL A 108 8.14 15.01 2.99
C VAL A 108 6.83 14.30 3.37
N PRO A 109 5.78 14.39 2.55
CA PRO A 109 4.52 13.70 2.82
C PRO A 109 4.71 12.17 2.91
N VAL A 110 4.05 11.57 3.90
CA VAL A 110 4.01 10.11 4.09
C VAL A 110 2.58 9.60 3.85
N ILE A 111 2.43 8.68 2.91
CA ILE A 111 1.13 8.10 2.53
C ILE A 111 0.95 6.75 3.23
N ASN A 112 -0.12 6.66 4.03
CA ASN A 112 -0.66 5.38 4.49
C ASN A 112 -1.73 4.87 3.51
N PRO A 113 -1.51 3.71 2.85
CA PRO A 113 -2.44 3.18 1.85
C PRO A 113 -3.83 2.82 2.40
N GLY A 114 -3.95 2.46 3.68
CA GLY A 114 -5.21 2.03 4.29
C GLY A 114 -6.23 3.18 4.38
N PRO A 115 -6.01 4.18 5.24
CA PRO A 115 -6.87 5.37 5.35
C PRO A 115 -7.10 6.10 4.03
N LEU A 116 -6.08 6.20 3.17
CA LEU A 116 -6.19 6.82 1.85
C LEU A 116 -7.30 6.17 1.01
N SER A 117 -7.36 4.84 0.99
CA SER A 117 -8.32 4.10 0.17
C SER A 117 -9.78 4.41 0.55
N TYR A 118 -10.05 4.57 1.84
CA TYR A 118 -11.38 4.96 2.32
C TYR A 118 -11.74 6.40 1.91
N LYS A 119 -10.78 7.33 2.00
CA LYS A 119 -11.02 8.72 1.59
C LYS A 119 -11.23 8.87 0.09
N LEU A 120 -10.51 8.09 -0.72
CA LEU A 120 -10.77 8.04 -2.15
C LEU A 120 -12.15 7.43 -2.46
N LEU A 121 -12.61 6.45 -1.67
CA LEU A 121 -13.95 5.88 -1.83
C LEU A 121 -15.03 6.91 -1.50
N GLU A 122 -14.90 7.62 -0.38
CA GLU A 122 -15.80 8.72 0.00
C GLU A 122 -15.87 9.77 -1.12
N ALA A 123 -14.72 10.18 -1.67
CA ALA A 123 -14.66 11.15 -2.76
C ALA A 123 -15.34 10.64 -4.04
N MET A 124 -15.11 9.39 -4.44
CA MET A 124 -15.77 8.79 -5.60
C MET A 124 -17.29 8.72 -5.42
N LEU A 125 -17.76 8.32 -4.24
CA LEU A 125 -19.19 8.27 -3.92
C LEU A 125 -19.81 9.67 -3.94
N GLY A 126 -19.15 10.66 -3.33
CA GLY A 126 -19.62 12.05 -3.31
C GLY A 126 -19.71 12.69 -4.70
N LEU A 127 -18.86 12.25 -5.64
CA LEU A 127 -18.85 12.71 -7.03
C LEU A 127 -19.72 11.84 -7.96
N GLY A 128 -20.37 10.79 -7.47
CA GLY A 128 -21.14 9.86 -8.30
C GLY A 128 -20.29 9.05 -9.30
N LEU A 129 -18.99 8.88 -9.03
CA LEU A 129 -18.05 8.19 -9.90
C LEU A 129 -18.05 6.69 -9.64
N SER A 130 -17.90 5.91 -10.71
CA SER A 130 -17.71 4.46 -10.66
C SER A 130 -16.70 4.00 -11.72
N HIS A 131 -16.26 2.75 -11.63
CA HIS A 131 -15.34 2.20 -12.62
C HIS A 131 -16.01 2.10 -14.00
N SER A 132 -15.30 2.54 -15.04
CA SER A 132 -15.73 2.34 -16.42
C SER A 132 -15.93 0.85 -16.71
N ARG A 133 -17.10 0.49 -17.24
CA ARG A 133 -17.43 -0.89 -17.61
C ARG A 133 -16.64 -1.39 -18.82
N SER A 134 -16.12 -0.49 -19.65
CA SER A 134 -15.23 -0.87 -20.74
C SER A 134 -13.87 -1.37 -20.23
N ALA A 135 -13.36 -0.80 -19.13
CA ALA A 135 -12.10 -1.22 -18.52
C ALA A 135 -12.31 -2.32 -17.46
N HIS A 136 -13.47 -2.32 -16.79
CA HIS A 136 -13.86 -3.27 -15.76
C HIS A 136 -15.20 -3.92 -16.12
N PRO A 137 -15.20 -4.85 -17.10
CA PRO A 137 -16.42 -5.49 -17.54
C PRO A 137 -17.04 -6.31 -16.43
N THR A 138 -18.36 -6.41 -16.45
CA THR A 138 -19.09 -7.32 -15.57
C THR A 138 -18.65 -8.75 -15.85
N SER A 139 -18.47 -9.56 -14.81
CA SER A 139 -18.17 -10.99 -14.99
C SER A 139 -19.28 -11.61 -15.84
N PRO A 140 -18.95 -12.34 -16.92
CA PRO A 140 -19.96 -12.95 -17.79
C PRO A 140 -20.74 -14.06 -17.09
N VAL A 141 -20.20 -14.60 -15.99
CA VAL A 141 -20.80 -15.65 -15.19
C VAL A 141 -20.87 -15.16 -13.74
N ALA A 142 -22.07 -15.21 -13.16
CA ALA A 142 -22.26 -15.00 -11.72
C ALA A 142 -21.54 -16.13 -10.97
N ARG A 143 -20.77 -15.80 -9.95
CA ARG A 143 -20.00 -16.78 -9.15
C ARG A 143 -20.63 -17.02 -7.79
N ASP A 144 -21.89 -16.65 -7.63
CA ASP A 144 -22.57 -16.64 -6.33
C ASP A 144 -22.66 -18.06 -5.77
N ASP A 145 -23.11 -19.04 -6.58
CA ASP A 145 -23.16 -20.46 -6.20
C ASP A 145 -21.78 -21.02 -5.81
N MET A 146 -20.73 -20.63 -6.55
CA MET A 146 -19.36 -21.03 -6.26
C MET A 146 -18.90 -20.46 -4.91
N ILE A 147 -19.17 -19.18 -4.64
CA ILE A 147 -18.80 -18.53 -3.38
C ILE A 147 -19.57 -19.17 -2.22
N VAL A 148 -20.87 -19.40 -2.37
CA VAL A 148 -21.69 -20.08 -1.35
C VAL A 148 -21.13 -21.46 -1.05
N ALA A 149 -20.84 -22.27 -2.08
CA ALA A 149 -20.26 -23.60 -1.89
C ALA A 149 -18.89 -23.55 -1.18
N MET A 150 -18.03 -22.59 -1.53
CA MET A 150 -16.75 -22.38 -0.85
C MET A 150 -16.93 -22.03 0.62
N MET A 151 -17.89 -21.15 0.96
CA MET A 151 -18.17 -20.75 2.33
C MET A 151 -18.75 -21.91 3.15
N THR A 152 -19.70 -22.67 2.62
CA THR A 152 -20.26 -23.86 3.27
C THR A 152 -19.18 -24.92 3.52
N ALA A 153 -18.27 -25.14 2.57
CA ALA A 153 -17.15 -26.06 2.75
C ALA A 153 -16.17 -25.56 3.83
N ALA A 154 -15.90 -24.26 3.88
CA ALA A 154 -15.04 -23.66 4.90
C ALA A 154 -15.65 -23.78 6.31
N GLU A 155 -16.96 -23.58 6.47
CA GLU A 155 -17.68 -23.78 7.74
C GLU A 155 -17.60 -25.24 8.25
N ALA A 156 -17.51 -26.21 7.34
CA ALA A 156 -17.36 -27.61 7.69
C ALA A 156 -15.94 -27.97 8.21
N PHE A 157 -14.94 -27.10 7.98
CA PHE A 157 -13.60 -27.26 8.54
C PHE A 157 -13.53 -26.64 9.94
N LYS A 158 -13.30 -27.48 10.95
CA LYS A 158 -12.97 -27.00 12.31
C LYS A 158 -11.52 -26.51 12.34
N HIS A 159 -11.33 -25.22 12.58
CA HIS A 159 -10.04 -24.61 12.94
C HIS A 159 -9.58 -25.06 14.32
#